data_AF-A0A2G3A4E8-F1
#
_entry.id   AF-A0A2G3A4E8-F1
#
_cell.length_a   1.000
_cell.length_b   1.000
_cell.length_c   1.000
_cell.angle_alpha   90.00
_cell.angle_beta   90.00
_cell.angle_gamma   90.00
#
_symmetry.space_group_name_H-M   'P 1'
#
loop_
_entity.id
_entity.type
_entity.pdbx_description
1 polymer ?
#
loop_
_entity_poly.entity_id
_entity_poly.type
_entity_poly.pdbx_seq_one_letter_code
_entity_poly.pdbx_strand_id
1 'polypeptide(L)'
;MNQCVISLKERELAEKEQLVLRLEKQYPADVGVLAAFLLNYVKLNPGEALYYGTNEPHAYIYGDCAEGMATSDNVVRAGLTPKHRDVKTLCSMLTYIQGFPEILQGTAVNPYVMRYIPPLDDFEVDHCILPEQSTAEFSSIPGPSIFMVVEGE
;
A
#
# COMPACT_ATOMS: atom_id res chain seq x y z
N MET A 1 -23.31 42.39 28.79
CA MET A 1 -22.25 41.71 28.03
C MET A 1 -22.63 40.24 27.95
N ASN A 2 -23.27 39.82 26.85
CA ASN A 2 -23.63 38.41 26.66
C ASN A 2 -22.39 37.66 26.19
N GLN A 3 -21.84 36.80 27.05
CA GLN A 3 -20.85 35.81 26.65
C GLN A 3 -21.50 34.85 25.66
N CYS A 4 -21.04 34.91 24.41
CA CYS A 4 -21.31 33.89 23.41
C CYS A 4 -20.51 32.64 23.82
N VAL A 5 -21.13 31.76 24.59
CA VAL A 5 -20.57 30.43 24.87
C VAL A 5 -20.78 29.61 23.61
N ILE A 6 -19.74 29.54 22.78
CA ILE A 6 -19.68 28.60 21.67
C ILE A 6 -19.61 27.21 22.31
N SER A 7 -20.72 26.49 22.33
CA SER A 7 -20.75 25.07 22.62
C SER A 7 -19.99 24.35 21.51
N LEU A 8 -18.71 24.09 21.73
CA LEU A 8 -17.92 23.20 20.90
C LEU A 8 -18.47 21.79 21.14
N LYS A 9 -19.33 21.33 20.22
CA LYS A 9 -19.68 19.91 20.17
C LYS A 9 -18.43 19.14 19.77
N GLU A 10 -17.99 18.21 20.61
CA GLU A 10 -16.93 17.28 20.25
C GLU A 10 -17.35 16.52 18.99
N ARG A 11 -16.58 16.73 17.93
CA ARG A 11 -16.75 16.06 16.64
C ARG A 11 -15.94 14.77 16.66
N GLU A 12 -16.53 13.69 16.15
CA GLU A 12 -15.79 12.48 15.86
C GLU A 12 -14.72 12.73 14.79
N LEU A 13 -13.49 12.32 15.07
CA LEU A 13 -12.37 12.49 14.16
C LEU A 13 -12.55 11.62 12.92
N ALA A 14 -12.32 12.21 11.75
CA ALA A 14 -12.28 11.48 10.49
C ALA A 14 -11.10 10.49 10.48
N GLU A 15 -11.17 9.45 9.66
CA GLU A 15 -10.12 8.41 9.63
C GLU A 15 -8.72 8.96 9.36
N LYS A 16 -8.57 9.93 8.46
CA LYS A 16 -7.27 10.57 8.19
C LYS A 16 -6.75 11.32 9.41
N GLU A 17 -7.62 11.93 10.22
CA GLU A 17 -7.22 12.64 11.43
C GLU A 17 -6.74 11.67 12.51
N GLN A 18 -7.44 10.54 12.65
CA GLN A 18 -7.00 9.45 13.53
C GLN A 18 -5.66 8.86 13.08
N LEU A 19 -5.48 8.66 11.75
CA LEU A 19 -4.21 8.22 11.18
C LEU A 19 -3.08 9.20 11.49
N VAL A 20 -3.30 10.50 11.31
CA VAL A 20 -2.31 11.54 11.60
C VAL A 20 -1.88 11.51 13.06
N LEU A 21 -2.84 11.41 14.00
CA LEU A 21 -2.51 11.30 15.43
C LEU A 21 -1.74 10.02 15.76
N ARG A 22 -2.06 8.90 15.10
CA ARG A 22 -1.31 7.65 15.24
C ARG A 22 0.12 7.81 14.72
N LEU A 23 0.29 8.42 13.55
CA LEU A 23 1.60 8.65 12.95
C LEU A 23 2.45 9.62 13.77
N GLU A 24 1.87 10.70 14.29
CA GLU A 24 2.58 11.64 15.19
C GLU A 24 3.08 10.93 16.46
N LYS A 25 2.30 10.00 17.02
CA LYS A 25 2.75 9.20 18.16
C LYS A 25 3.94 8.29 17.82
N GLN A 26 3.99 7.77 16.59
CA GLN A 26 5.06 6.87 16.12
C GLN A 26 6.31 7.63 15.62
N TYR A 27 6.09 8.80 15.01
CA TYR A 27 7.10 9.64 14.38
C TYR A 27 6.91 11.11 14.82
N PRO A 28 7.19 11.44 16.09
CA PRO A 28 6.95 12.78 16.61
C PRO A 28 7.69 13.86 15.82
N ALA A 29 6.98 14.92 15.43
CA ALA A 29 7.49 16.05 14.66
C ALA A 29 8.11 15.69 13.27
N ASP A 30 7.79 14.53 12.69
CA ASP A 30 8.22 14.18 11.33
C ASP A 30 7.28 14.79 10.27
N VAL A 31 7.85 15.42 9.24
CA VAL A 31 7.09 16.03 8.14
C VAL A 31 6.17 15.02 7.41
N GLY A 32 6.53 13.74 7.40
CA GLY A 32 5.75 12.66 6.82
C GLY A 32 4.39 12.45 7.50
N VAL A 33 4.22 12.92 8.75
CA VAL A 33 2.91 12.93 9.42
C VAL A 33 1.92 13.78 8.64
N LEU A 34 2.37 14.91 8.08
CA LEU A 34 1.53 15.77 7.24
C LEU A 34 1.22 15.15 5.88
N ALA A 35 2.07 14.23 5.38
CA ALA A 35 1.84 13.54 4.12
C ALA A 35 0.55 12.70 4.14
N ALA A 36 0.10 12.24 5.32
CA ALA A 36 -1.16 11.51 5.46
C ALA A 36 -2.42 12.34 5.09
N PHE A 37 -2.33 13.68 5.14
CA PHE A 37 -3.40 14.54 4.63
C PHE A 37 -3.38 14.65 3.10
N LEU A 38 -2.19 14.59 2.50
CA LEU A 38 -1.96 14.82 1.07
C LEU A 38 -2.16 13.55 0.24
N LEU A 39 -1.71 12.40 0.76
CA LEU A 39 -1.79 11.12 0.07
C LEU A 39 -3.11 10.40 0.34
N ASN A 40 -3.43 9.43 -0.51
CA ASN A 40 -4.57 8.56 -0.31
C ASN A 40 -4.32 7.63 0.88
N TYR A 41 -5.28 7.53 1.79
CA TYR A 41 -5.25 6.50 2.82
C TYR A 41 -6.03 5.30 2.31
N VAL A 42 -5.31 4.28 1.88
CA VAL A 42 -5.86 3.09 1.23
C VAL A 42 -5.85 1.93 2.23
N LYS A 43 -6.96 1.20 2.28
CA LYS A 43 -7.08 -0.06 3.04
C LYS A 43 -7.38 -1.17 2.06
N LEU A 44 -6.56 -2.21 2.07
CA LEU A 44 -6.75 -3.41 1.25
C LEU A 44 -7.36 -4.50 2.13
N ASN A 45 -8.36 -5.18 1.59
CA ASN A 45 -8.86 -6.43 2.14
C ASN A 45 -7.99 -7.61 1.68
N PRO A 46 -8.03 -8.77 2.36
CA PRO A 46 -7.37 -9.96 1.89
C PRO A 46 -7.75 -10.31 0.44
N GLY A 47 -6.75 -10.55 -0.40
CA GLY A 47 -6.95 -10.79 -1.84
C GLY A 47 -7.08 -9.51 -2.69
N GLU A 48 -7.08 -8.32 -2.10
CA GLU A 48 -6.92 -7.09 -2.87
C GLU A 48 -5.44 -6.77 -3.04
N ALA A 49 -5.08 -6.25 -4.21
CA ALA A 49 -3.72 -5.81 -4.50
C ALA A 49 -3.71 -4.37 -4.98
N LEU A 50 -2.53 -3.76 -4.91
CA LEU A 50 -2.28 -2.42 -5.40
C LEU A 50 -0.97 -2.42 -6.18
N TYR A 51 -0.98 -1.78 -7.34
CA TYR A 51 0.23 -1.39 -8.04
C TYR A 51 0.42 0.12 -7.92
N TYR A 52 1.65 0.56 -7.70
CA TYR A 52 2.04 1.95 -7.76
C TYR A 52 3.31 2.08 -8.60
N GLY A 53 3.38 3.15 -9.38
CA GLY A 53 4.43 3.36 -10.36
C GLY A 53 5.74 3.87 -9.74
N THR A 54 6.75 3.99 -10.60
CA THR A 54 7.97 4.72 -10.24
C THR A 54 7.66 6.19 -9.96
N ASN A 55 8.39 6.79 -9.02
CA ASN A 55 8.25 8.20 -8.64
C ASN A 55 6.86 8.58 -8.07
N GLU A 56 6.14 7.61 -7.51
CA GLU A 56 4.90 7.84 -6.75
C GLU A 56 5.16 7.58 -5.26
N PRO A 57 4.86 8.55 -4.38
CA PRO A 57 5.14 8.42 -2.95
C PRO A 57 4.10 7.53 -2.29
N HIS A 58 4.56 6.53 -1.54
CA HIS A 58 3.71 5.58 -0.83
C HIS A 58 4.38 5.19 0.50
N ALA A 59 3.58 4.68 1.44
CA ALA A 59 4.05 4.15 2.70
C ALA A 59 3.11 3.07 3.22
N TYR A 60 3.66 1.91 3.59
CA TYR A 60 2.92 0.87 4.30
C TYR A 60 2.77 1.27 5.77
N ILE A 61 1.54 1.27 6.27
CA ILE A 61 1.21 1.78 7.60
C ILE A 61 1.03 0.65 8.61
N TYR A 62 0.25 -0.38 8.25
CA TYR A 62 -0.13 -1.47 9.15
C TYR A 62 -0.75 -2.63 8.39
N GLY A 63 -0.49 -3.86 8.84
CA GLY A 63 -0.99 -5.10 8.28
C GLY A 63 0.12 -5.95 7.68
N ASP A 64 -0.25 -7.14 7.22
CA ASP A 64 0.63 -8.07 6.53
C ASP A 64 0.28 -8.08 5.04
N CYS A 65 1.28 -8.11 4.17
CA CYS A 65 1.10 -8.20 2.73
C CYS A 65 2.26 -8.95 2.08
N ALA A 66 1.98 -9.56 0.92
CA ALA A 66 3.03 -10.05 0.02
C ALA A 66 3.42 -8.90 -0.92
N GLU A 67 4.72 -8.64 -1.03
CA GLU A 67 5.28 -7.59 -1.89
C GLU A 67 6.15 -8.21 -2.98
N GLY A 68 5.81 -7.92 -4.24
CA GLY A 68 6.66 -8.17 -5.39
C GLY A 68 7.28 -6.85 -5.85
N MET A 69 8.59 -6.86 -6.08
CA MET A 69 9.30 -5.68 -6.58
C MET A 69 10.34 -6.08 -7.62
N ALA A 70 10.61 -5.18 -8.57
CA ALA A 70 11.79 -5.29 -9.41
C ALA A 70 13.06 -5.29 -8.53
N THR A 71 14.13 -5.91 -9.00
CA THR A 71 15.40 -6.03 -8.24
C THR A 71 16.11 -4.68 -8.14
N SER A 72 15.65 -3.82 -7.23
CA SER A 72 16.17 -2.48 -6.98
C SER A 72 16.00 -2.13 -5.51
N ASP A 73 17.03 -1.54 -4.92
CA ASP A 73 17.05 -1.02 -3.55
C ASP A 73 17.07 0.52 -3.52
N ASN A 74 16.87 1.17 -4.67
CA ASN A 74 16.83 2.62 -4.80
C ASN A 74 15.59 3.18 -4.11
N VAL A 75 15.79 3.91 -2.99
CA VAL A 75 14.71 4.52 -2.22
C VAL A 75 15.02 5.99 -1.93
N VAL A 76 14.17 6.88 -2.44
CA VAL A 76 14.12 8.30 -2.03
C VAL A 76 13.01 8.48 -1.01
N ARG A 77 13.35 8.99 0.18
CA ARG A 77 12.45 9.03 1.34
C ARG A 77 11.77 10.38 1.48
N ALA A 78 10.45 10.37 1.71
CA ALA A 78 9.63 11.57 1.89
C ALA A 78 9.32 11.94 3.35
N GLY A 79 9.48 11.01 4.30
CA GLY A 79 9.15 11.20 5.71
C GLY A 79 8.98 9.88 6.44
N LEU A 80 8.42 9.94 7.66
CA LEU A 80 8.20 8.80 8.55
C LEU A 80 9.48 7.98 8.77
N THR A 81 10.62 8.67 8.90
CA THR A 81 11.91 7.99 8.94
C THR A 81 12.99 8.86 9.61
N PRO A 82 13.87 8.26 10.43
CA PRO A 82 15.05 8.96 10.92
C PRO A 82 16.19 9.02 9.89
N LYS A 83 16.06 8.30 8.76
CA LYS A 83 17.11 8.20 7.73
C LYS A 83 17.20 9.48 6.88
N HIS A 84 18.27 9.59 6.10
CA HIS A 84 18.49 10.70 5.18
C HIS A 84 17.33 10.85 4.17
N ARG A 85 16.93 12.10 3.93
CA ARG A 85 15.90 12.51 2.97
C ARG A 85 16.51 13.46 1.96
N ASP A 86 16.64 13.01 0.71
CA ASP A 86 17.05 13.88 -0.39
C ASP A 86 15.83 14.63 -0.94
N VAL A 87 15.50 15.75 -0.31
CA VAL A 87 14.32 16.56 -0.63
C VAL A 87 14.37 17.10 -2.05
N LYS A 88 15.56 17.46 -2.55
CA LYS A 88 15.70 18.02 -3.91
C LYS A 88 15.39 16.97 -4.95
N THR A 89 15.97 15.77 -4.82
CA THR A 89 15.71 14.66 -5.73
C THR A 89 14.23 14.27 -5.66
N LEU A 90 13.67 14.14 -4.45
CA LEU A 90 12.25 13.85 -4.24
C LEU A 90 11.36 14.83 -5.01
N CYS A 91 11.49 16.14 -4.79
CA CYS A 91 10.63 17.12 -5.47
C CYS A 91 10.85 17.16 -6.99
N SER A 92 12.03 16.78 -7.49
CA SER A 92 12.31 16.77 -8.93
C SER A 92 11.80 15.53 -9.66
N MET A 93 11.71 14.38 -8.98
CA MET A 93 11.40 13.09 -9.61
C MET A 93 9.90 12.79 -9.64
N LEU A 94 9.12 13.30 -8.68
CA LEU A 94 7.71 13.01 -8.53
C LEU A 94 6.90 13.33 -9.81
N THR A 95 5.97 12.45 -10.15
CA THR A 95 5.08 12.65 -11.32
C THR A 95 4.00 13.71 -11.06
N TYR A 96 3.64 13.91 -9.79
CA TYR A 96 2.54 14.78 -9.34
C TYR A 96 1.17 14.46 -9.96
N ILE A 97 1.01 13.26 -10.53
CA ILE A 97 -0.28 12.79 -11.03
C ILE A 97 -1.17 12.51 -9.82
N GLN A 98 -2.37 13.07 -9.84
CA GLN A 98 -3.36 12.92 -8.77
C GLN A 98 -4.41 11.90 -9.18
N GLY A 99 -4.83 11.07 -8.23
CA GLY A 99 -5.87 10.08 -8.42
C GLY A 99 -5.92 9.15 -7.23
N PHE A 100 -7.02 8.41 -7.10
CA PHE A 100 -7.05 7.26 -6.19
C PHE A 100 -6.46 6.06 -6.94
N PRO A 101 -5.55 5.29 -6.33
CA PRO A 101 -4.93 4.18 -7.03
C PRO A 101 -5.93 3.06 -7.28
N GLU A 102 -5.75 2.33 -8.37
CA GLU A 102 -6.65 1.23 -8.73
C GLU A 102 -6.41 0.02 -7.82
N ILE A 103 -7.49 -0.45 -7.17
CA ILE A 103 -7.45 -1.69 -6.39
C ILE A 103 -7.67 -2.87 -7.32
N LEU A 104 -6.65 -3.69 -7.48
CA LEU A 104 -6.66 -4.87 -8.32
C LEU A 104 -7.35 -6.01 -7.57
N GLN A 105 -8.38 -6.59 -8.20
CA GLN A 105 -9.08 -7.78 -7.70
C GLN A 105 -8.47 -9.09 -8.25
N GLY A 106 -7.55 -8.97 -9.23
CA GLY A 106 -7.00 -10.09 -9.97
C GLY A 106 -7.94 -10.62 -11.05
N THR A 107 -7.41 -11.47 -11.92
CA THR A 107 -8.14 -12.19 -12.97
C THR A 107 -8.19 -13.67 -12.62
N ALA A 108 -9.38 -14.27 -12.63
CA ALA A 108 -9.51 -15.70 -12.36
C ALA A 108 -8.84 -16.54 -13.46
N VAL A 109 -7.86 -17.36 -13.09
CA VAL A 109 -7.20 -18.32 -13.97
C VAL A 109 -7.94 -19.66 -13.93
N ASN A 110 -8.34 -20.07 -12.73
CA ASN A 110 -9.14 -21.26 -12.46
C ASN A 110 -9.98 -21.00 -11.19
N PRO A 111 -10.82 -21.96 -10.72
CA PRO A 111 -11.68 -21.74 -9.54
C PRO A 111 -10.98 -21.37 -8.23
N TYR A 112 -9.68 -21.65 -8.12
CA TYR A 112 -8.90 -21.47 -6.89
C TYR A 112 -7.80 -20.41 -7.02
N VAL A 113 -7.45 -20.01 -8.25
CA VAL A 113 -6.30 -19.14 -8.54
C VAL A 113 -6.76 -17.83 -9.17
N MET A 114 -6.39 -16.73 -8.51
CA MET A 114 -6.50 -15.37 -9.00
C MET A 114 -5.12 -14.84 -9.37
N ARG A 115 -4.98 -14.26 -10.56
CA ARG A 115 -3.72 -13.71 -11.07
C ARG A 115 -3.72 -12.19 -11.09
N TYR A 116 -2.63 -11.61 -10.60
CA TYR A 116 -2.38 -10.18 -10.61
C TYR A 116 -1.20 -9.90 -11.54
N ILE A 117 -1.48 -9.11 -12.59
CA ILE A 117 -0.50 -8.71 -13.59
C ILE A 117 -0.33 -7.19 -13.49
N PRO A 118 0.73 -6.70 -12.83
CA PRO A 118 1.04 -5.27 -12.87
C PRO A 118 1.42 -4.85 -14.29
N PRO A 119 1.35 -3.55 -14.65
CA PRO A 119 1.71 -3.05 -15.97
C PRO A 119 3.24 -2.95 -16.15
N LEU A 120 3.94 -4.06 -15.90
CA LEU A 120 5.38 -4.26 -16.05
C LEU A 120 5.66 -5.71 -16.45
N ASP A 121 6.86 -5.97 -16.95
CA ASP A 121 7.24 -7.29 -17.50
C ASP A 121 8.05 -8.15 -16.50
N ASP A 122 8.36 -7.61 -15.31
CA ASP A 122 9.28 -8.25 -14.36
C ASP A 122 8.68 -9.47 -13.65
N PHE A 123 7.39 -9.42 -13.26
CA PHE A 123 6.73 -10.50 -12.52
C PHE A 123 5.20 -10.48 -12.64
N GLU A 124 4.59 -11.63 -12.37
CA GLU A 124 3.17 -11.81 -12.09
C GLU A 124 2.99 -12.53 -10.74
N VAL A 125 1.84 -12.36 -10.10
CA VAL A 125 1.54 -13.02 -8.81
C VAL A 125 0.26 -13.83 -8.95
N ASP A 126 0.34 -15.12 -8.63
CA ASP A 126 -0.83 -15.99 -8.47
C ASP A 126 -1.15 -16.13 -6.98
N HIS A 127 -2.39 -15.82 -6.61
CA HIS A 127 -2.95 -16.08 -5.28
C HIS A 127 -3.88 -17.29 -5.38
N CYS A 128 -3.55 -18.36 -4.66
CA CYS A 128 -4.32 -19.59 -4.66
C CYS A 128 -4.97 -19.83 -3.30
N ILE A 129 -6.30 -19.98 -3.28
CA ILE A 129 -7.05 -20.42 -2.10
C ILE A 129 -7.58 -21.82 -2.39
N LEU A 130 -6.98 -22.82 -1.76
CA LEU A 130 -7.29 -24.22 -1.99
C LEU A 130 -8.13 -24.79 -0.84
N PRO A 131 -9.38 -25.25 -1.09
CA PRO A 131 -10.16 -25.93 -0.07
C PRO A 131 -9.57 -27.28 0.33
N GLU A 132 -9.99 -27.80 1.49
CA GLU A 132 -9.62 -29.14 1.93
C GLU A 132 -9.94 -30.19 0.85
N GLN A 133 -9.04 -31.17 0.72
CA GLN A 133 -9.18 -32.30 -0.22
C GLN A 133 -9.35 -31.89 -1.71
N SER A 134 -8.93 -30.68 -2.07
CA SER A 134 -8.94 -30.17 -3.44
C SER A 134 -7.52 -30.10 -4.02
N THR A 135 -7.41 -30.00 -5.35
CA THR A 135 -6.13 -29.80 -6.03
C THR A 135 -6.23 -28.64 -7.03
N ALA A 136 -5.16 -27.85 -7.15
CA ALA A 136 -5.02 -26.82 -8.16
C ALA A 136 -3.82 -27.14 -9.08
N GLU A 137 -4.00 -26.91 -10.38
CA GLU A 137 -2.96 -27.08 -11.38
C GLU A 137 -2.44 -25.71 -11.82
N PHE A 138 -1.11 -25.59 -11.87
CA PHE A 138 -0.43 -24.41 -12.38
C PHE A 138 0.23 -24.76 -13.71
N SER A 139 -0.06 -23.99 -14.75
CA SER A 139 0.60 -24.17 -16.04
C SER A 139 2.07 -23.79 -15.93
N SER A 140 2.94 -24.54 -16.60
CA SER A 140 4.35 -24.20 -16.68
C SER A 140 4.51 -22.85 -17.37
N ILE A 141 5.28 -21.96 -16.74
CA ILE A 141 5.68 -20.68 -17.31
C ILE A 141 7.16 -20.71 -17.72
N PRO A 142 7.56 -19.97 -18.76
CA PRO A 142 8.96 -19.81 -19.11
C PRO A 142 9.65 -18.90 -18.07
N GLY A 143 10.24 -19.50 -17.04
CA GLY A 143 10.97 -18.76 -16.03
C GLY A 143 10.98 -19.45 -14.66
N PRO A 144 11.67 -18.86 -13.68
CA PRO A 144 11.61 -19.34 -12.30
C PRO A 144 10.24 -19.04 -11.68
N SER A 145 9.82 -19.89 -10.76
CA SER A 145 8.64 -19.66 -9.92
C SER A 145 8.97 -19.93 -8.47
N ILE A 146 8.38 -19.14 -7.58
CA ILE A 146 8.50 -19.29 -6.13
C ILE A 146 7.10 -19.50 -5.57
N PHE A 147 6.92 -20.56 -4.79
CA PHE A 147 5.68 -20.82 -4.07
C PHE A 147 5.87 -20.49 -2.59
N MET A 148 4.90 -19.79 -2.02
CA MET A 148 4.86 -19.43 -0.61
C MET A 148 3.49 -19.81 -0.04
N VAL A 149 3.49 -20.69 0.95
CA VAL A 149 2.29 -21.04 1.72
C VAL A 149 2.14 -20.01 2.82
N VAL A 150 1.07 -19.23 2.77
CA VAL A 150 0.78 -18.16 3.74
C VAL A 150 -0.11 -18.64 4.89
N GLU A 151 -0.95 -19.65 4.64
CA GLU A 151 -1.86 -20.27 5.61
C GLU A 151 -2.08 -21.73 5.22
N GLY A 152 -2.26 -22.62 6.21
CA GLY A 152 -2.45 -24.05 5.99
C GLY A 152 -1.14 -24.84 5.81
N GLU A 153 -1.26 -26.03 5.23
CA GLU A 153 -0.15 -26.95 4.90
C GLU A 153 -0.36 -27.69 3.57
#